data_AF-A0A425VSS0-F1
#
_entry.id   AF-A0A425VSS0-F1
#
_cell.length_a   1.000
_cell.length_b   1.000
_cell.length_c   1.000
_cell.angle_alpha   90.00
_cell.angle_beta   90.00
_cell.angle_gamma   90.00
#
_symmetry.space_group_name_H-M   'P 1'
#
loop_
_entity.id
_entity.type
_entity.pdbx_description
1 polymer ?
#
loop_
_entity_poly.entity_id
_entity_poly.type
_entity_poly.pdbx_seq_one_letter_code
_entity_poly.pdbx_strand_id
1 'polypeptide(L)'
;MFITKFVKKLRLAASKLTAFHRQYEYYWHRTDLLYEIWGYIQAIKSLENIGFKPIDGWIFNKGRECFDELKDGTAVTMVGDRVSSSENHHLLKIRIIYNQRISANKNVPVWTNGSHNWPDIRVDLYDTSDVDGSKTLIGMLVLDTKYRRLRNVEHDAWDQLASYLDQIKTSEKYAFTLKRYESAKNHSIIDFSKSIVSAVSILYPRIVSDQDDDLVQKFTGKDIIPVGLIPGNGTVDLDSFFNEQISKRIDRVDHWTD
;
A
#
# COMPACT_ATOMS: atom_id res chain seq x y z
N MET A 1 48.41 16.52 11.42
CA MET A 1 47.84 15.52 10.49
C MET A 1 46.44 15.01 10.90
N PHE A 2 46.04 15.07 12.19
CA PHE A 2 44.70 14.65 12.65
C PHE A 2 43.58 15.65 12.33
N ILE A 3 43.83 16.95 12.47
CA ILE A 3 42.82 18.01 12.23
C ILE A 3 42.37 18.04 10.77
N THR A 4 43.29 17.85 9.82
CA THR A 4 42.94 17.79 8.38
C THR A 4 42.11 16.57 8.02
N LYS A 5 42.36 15.40 8.63
CA LYS A 5 41.51 14.20 8.47
C LYS A 5 40.12 14.41 9.10
N PHE A 6 40.05 15.06 10.25
CA PHE A 6 38.79 15.37 10.94
C PHE A 6 37.96 16.39 10.16
N VAL A 7 38.56 17.49 9.69
CA VAL A 7 37.90 18.48 8.83
C VAL A 7 37.46 17.87 7.50
N LYS A 8 38.24 16.94 6.92
CA LYS A 8 37.85 16.23 5.70
C LYS A 8 36.66 15.30 5.94
N LYS A 9 36.60 14.59 7.08
CA LYS A 9 35.45 13.79 7.50
C LYS A 9 34.22 14.66 7.81
N LEU A 10 34.39 15.80 8.46
CA LEU A 10 33.34 16.78 8.72
C LEU A 10 32.80 17.39 7.45
N ARG A 11 33.67 17.75 6.49
CA ARG A 11 33.25 18.19 5.15
C ARG A 11 32.55 17.09 4.37
N LEU A 12 32.98 15.83 4.50
CA LEU A 12 32.28 14.68 3.89
C LEU A 12 30.90 14.45 4.52
N ALA A 13 30.78 14.62 5.84
CA ALA A 13 29.52 14.50 6.57
C ALA A 13 28.59 15.70 6.30
N ALA A 14 29.15 16.90 6.17
CA ALA A 14 28.42 18.13 5.82
C ALA A 14 28.09 18.20 4.32
N SER A 15 28.88 17.60 3.43
CA SER A 15 28.51 17.40 2.03
C SER A 15 27.49 16.28 1.85
N LYS A 16 27.35 15.41 2.87
CA LYS A 16 26.21 14.53 3.09
C LYS A 16 25.04 15.25 3.78
N LEU A 17 25.01 16.60 3.82
CA LEU A 17 23.73 17.29 3.96
C LEU A 17 22.88 16.79 2.80
N THR A 18 21.96 15.90 3.13
CA THR A 18 20.97 15.38 2.20
C THR A 18 20.23 16.57 1.62
N ALA A 19 20.49 16.86 0.35
CA ALA A 19 19.77 17.89 -0.37
C ALA A 19 18.34 17.37 -0.58
N PHE A 20 17.40 17.84 0.23
CA PHE A 20 15.98 17.60 -0.01
C PHE A 20 15.61 18.24 -1.35
N HIS A 21 14.82 17.53 -2.15
CA HIS A 21 14.24 18.15 -3.33
C HIS A 21 13.41 19.38 -2.91
N ARG A 22 13.52 20.46 -3.67
CA ARG A 22 12.91 21.76 -3.34
C ARG A 22 11.39 21.68 -3.15
N GLN A 23 10.71 20.69 -3.72
CA GLN A 23 9.26 20.49 -3.51
C GLN A 23 8.88 20.35 -2.03
N TYR A 24 9.74 19.75 -1.21
CA TYR A 24 9.43 19.49 0.20
C TYR A 24 9.44 20.78 1.03
N GLU A 25 10.15 21.81 0.56
CA GLU A 25 10.10 23.18 1.09
C GLU A 25 8.78 23.89 0.74
N TYR A 26 7.98 23.39 -0.20
CA TYR A 26 6.66 23.96 -0.50
C TYR A 26 5.54 23.21 0.22
N TYR A 27 5.74 21.93 0.56
CA TYR A 27 4.73 21.13 1.23
C TYR A 27 4.49 21.51 2.68
N TRP A 28 5.42 22.19 3.37
CA TRP A 28 5.21 22.56 4.77
C TRP A 28 3.97 23.44 5.00
N HIS A 29 3.53 24.18 3.99
CA HIS A 29 2.31 25.00 4.04
C HIS A 29 1.01 24.21 3.97
N ARG A 30 1.05 22.92 3.57
CA ARG A 30 -0.10 22.04 3.40
C ARG A 30 0.00 20.80 4.29
N THR A 31 -0.54 20.92 5.51
CA THR A 31 -0.48 19.86 6.52
C THR A 31 -1.17 18.57 6.07
N ASP A 32 -2.24 18.67 5.27
CA ASP A 32 -2.93 17.53 4.67
C ASP A 32 -2.01 16.76 3.72
N LEU A 33 -1.32 17.46 2.82
CA LEU A 33 -0.38 16.84 1.87
C LEU A 33 0.84 16.25 2.58
N LEU A 34 1.37 16.91 3.61
CA LEU A 34 2.45 16.34 4.42
C LEU A 34 2.02 15.04 5.10
N TYR A 35 0.79 15.00 5.60
CA TYR A 35 0.24 13.82 6.24
C TYR A 35 0.06 12.66 5.23
N GLU A 36 -0.37 12.97 4.01
CA GLU A 36 -0.48 12.00 2.91
C GLU A 36 0.88 11.37 2.56
N ILE A 37 1.89 12.21 2.34
CA ILE A 37 3.28 11.78 2.06
C ILE A 37 3.82 10.96 3.22
N TRP A 38 3.57 11.40 4.46
CA TRP A 38 3.96 10.66 5.65
C TRP A 38 3.26 9.30 5.71
N GLY A 39 1.95 9.23 5.44
CA GLY A 39 1.19 7.99 5.35
C GLY A 39 1.78 7.01 4.34
N TYR A 40 2.20 7.49 3.16
CA TYR A 40 2.87 6.67 2.15
C TYR A 40 4.20 6.09 2.66
N ILE A 41 5.02 6.90 3.34
CA ILE A 41 6.27 6.45 3.95
C ILE A 41 6.00 5.41 5.05
N GLN A 42 4.98 5.62 5.88
CA GLN A 42 4.62 4.68 6.94
C GLN A 42 4.11 3.35 6.36
N ALA A 43 3.38 3.36 5.24
CA ALA A 43 2.98 2.14 4.53
C ALA A 43 4.17 1.32 4.04
N ILE A 44 5.20 1.97 3.47
CA ILE A 44 6.43 1.29 3.06
C ILE A 44 7.15 0.67 4.26
N LYS A 45 7.34 1.44 5.34
CA LYS A 45 8.00 0.94 6.56
C LYS A 45 7.24 -0.23 7.18
N SER A 46 5.92 -0.16 7.17
CA SER A 46 5.08 -1.19 7.73
C SER A 46 5.21 -2.51 6.97
N LEU A 47 5.26 -2.44 5.64
CA LEU A 47 5.56 -3.60 4.80
C LEU A 47 6.99 -4.12 5.03
N GLU A 48 7.99 -3.25 5.23
CA GLU A 48 9.34 -3.66 5.66
C GLU A 48 9.32 -4.43 6.99
N ASN A 49 8.58 -3.94 7.99
CA ASN A 49 8.49 -4.56 9.31
C ASN A 49 7.88 -5.97 9.28
N ILE A 50 6.91 -6.22 8.39
CA ILE A 50 6.28 -7.54 8.24
C ILE A 50 7.02 -8.46 7.26
N GLY A 51 8.25 -8.10 6.87
CA GLY A 51 9.18 -8.99 6.17
C GLY A 51 9.32 -8.76 4.66
N PHE A 52 8.64 -7.75 4.08
CA PHE A 52 8.88 -7.38 2.69
C PHE A 52 10.18 -6.58 2.54
N LYS A 53 10.85 -6.72 1.41
CA LYS A 53 12.09 -6.00 1.11
C LYS A 53 11.92 -5.18 -0.17
N PRO A 54 12.21 -3.86 -0.14
CA PRO A 54 12.16 -3.03 -1.33
C PRO A 54 13.29 -3.43 -2.28
N ILE A 55 12.96 -3.57 -3.56
CA ILE A 55 13.90 -3.99 -4.62
C ILE A 55 14.02 -2.98 -5.76
N ASP A 56 13.06 -2.07 -5.91
CA ASP A 56 13.02 -1.06 -6.97
C ASP A 56 12.04 0.07 -6.60
N GLY A 57 12.23 1.25 -7.18
CA GLY A 57 11.35 2.42 -7.09
C GLY A 57 11.81 3.52 -6.13
N TRP A 58 11.43 4.77 -6.44
CA TRP A 58 11.68 5.97 -5.64
C TRP A 58 13.13 6.06 -5.11
N ILE A 59 13.31 6.30 -3.80
CA ILE A 59 14.63 6.39 -3.14
C ILE A 59 15.42 5.07 -3.10
N PHE A 60 14.80 3.95 -3.48
CA PHE A 60 15.45 2.64 -3.48
C PHE A 60 16.26 2.38 -4.76
N ASN A 61 16.13 3.20 -5.81
CA ASN A 61 16.84 3.02 -7.08
C ASN A 61 18.26 3.59 -7.12
N LYS A 62 18.50 4.72 -6.45
CA LYS A 62 19.78 5.43 -6.48
C LYS A 62 20.50 5.44 -5.14
N GLY A 63 20.04 4.62 -4.19
CA GLY A 63 20.47 4.63 -2.80
C GLY A 63 19.77 5.72 -1.97
N ARG A 64 19.57 5.45 -0.67
CA ARG A 64 18.78 6.27 0.26
C ARG A 64 19.33 7.70 0.50
N GLU A 65 20.45 8.07 -0.12
CA GLU A 65 21.08 9.40 0.01
C GLU A 65 20.51 10.44 -0.98
N CYS A 66 19.67 10.02 -1.94
CA CYS A 66 19.01 10.90 -2.89
C CYS A 66 17.50 10.97 -2.59
N PHE A 67 17.05 12.10 -2.03
CA PHE A 67 15.61 12.37 -1.82
C PHE A 67 14.98 12.85 -3.12
N ASP A 68 14.86 11.91 -4.08
CA ASP A 68 14.20 12.12 -5.35
C ASP A 68 12.75 12.60 -5.10
N GLU A 69 12.29 13.46 -6.01
CA GLU A 69 10.94 14.00 -6.00
C GLU A 69 9.86 12.90 -5.94
N LEU A 70 8.96 13.00 -4.97
CA LEU A 70 7.77 12.15 -4.87
C LEU A 70 6.68 12.72 -5.78
N LYS A 71 6.55 12.18 -7.00
CA LYS A 71 5.50 12.53 -7.97
C LYS A 71 4.29 11.62 -7.84
N ASP A 72 3.14 12.09 -8.28
CA ASP A 72 1.99 11.23 -8.56
C ASP A 72 2.39 10.04 -9.44
N GLY A 73 1.96 8.85 -9.04
CA GLY A 73 2.34 7.59 -9.71
C GLY A 73 3.70 7.02 -9.30
N THR A 74 4.44 7.66 -8.40
CA THR A 74 5.65 7.06 -7.81
C THR A 74 5.30 5.73 -7.18
N ALA A 75 6.10 4.70 -7.48
CA ALA A 75 5.87 3.37 -6.97
C ALA A 75 7.13 2.79 -6.36
N VAL A 76 6.96 2.02 -5.29
CA VAL A 76 7.99 1.17 -4.69
C VAL A 76 7.56 -0.28 -4.90
N THR A 77 8.49 -1.08 -5.42
CA THR A 77 8.32 -2.51 -5.62
C THR A 77 9.03 -3.25 -4.51
N MET A 78 8.33 -4.16 -3.85
CA MET A 78 8.87 -4.99 -2.77
C MET A 78 8.60 -6.47 -3.03
N VAL A 79 9.41 -7.34 -2.43
CA VAL A 79 9.21 -8.79 -2.46
C VAL A 79 9.23 -9.37 -1.06
N GLY A 80 8.47 -10.44 -0.83
CA GLY A 80 8.41 -11.13 0.45
C GLY A 80 7.86 -12.54 0.27
N ASP A 81 8.25 -13.43 1.16
CA ASP A 81 7.66 -14.77 1.27
C ASP A 81 6.61 -14.76 2.36
N ARG A 82 5.50 -15.47 2.13
CA ARG A 82 4.37 -15.59 3.04
C ARG A 82 3.89 -17.02 3.05
N VAL A 83 3.62 -17.53 4.23
CA VAL A 83 3.07 -18.88 4.43
C VAL A 83 1.59 -18.74 4.73
N SER A 84 0.77 -19.49 4.00
CA SER A 84 -0.66 -19.60 4.24
C SER A 84 -0.97 -20.49 5.44
N SER A 85 -2.22 -20.48 5.90
CA SER A 85 -2.73 -21.44 6.89
C SER A 85 -2.68 -22.89 6.42
N SER A 86 -2.68 -23.12 5.10
CA SER A 86 -2.47 -24.43 4.46
C SER A 86 -0.98 -24.82 4.33
N GLU A 87 -0.07 -24.04 4.94
CA GLU A 87 1.39 -24.22 4.87
C GLU A 87 2.00 -24.05 3.45
N ASN A 88 1.23 -23.51 2.49
CA ASN A 88 1.78 -23.20 1.16
C ASN A 88 2.59 -21.90 1.22
N HIS A 89 3.73 -21.90 0.54
CA HIS A 89 4.55 -20.71 0.35
C HIS A 89 4.04 -19.88 -0.83
N HIS A 90 3.96 -18.57 -0.62
CA HIS A 90 3.66 -17.57 -1.63
C HIS A 90 4.79 -16.57 -1.73
N LEU A 91 5.49 -16.59 -2.85
CA LEU A 91 6.41 -15.54 -3.22
C LEU A 91 5.61 -14.36 -3.75
N LEU A 92 5.48 -13.33 -2.92
CA LEU A 92 4.72 -12.15 -3.25
C LEU A 92 5.62 -11.02 -3.75
N LYS A 93 5.13 -10.34 -4.78
CA LYS A 93 5.63 -9.06 -5.25
C LYS A 93 4.57 -8.00 -5.01
N ILE A 94 4.91 -6.97 -4.26
CA ILE A 94 4.03 -5.85 -3.93
C ILE A 94 4.46 -4.61 -4.73
N ARG A 95 3.50 -3.87 -5.26
CA ARG A 95 3.73 -2.53 -5.82
C ARG A 95 2.91 -1.51 -5.04
N ILE A 96 3.57 -0.65 -4.27
CA ILE A 96 2.97 0.42 -3.45
C ILE A 96 3.08 1.72 -4.23
N ILE A 97 1.96 2.34 -4.56
CA ILE A 97 1.88 3.46 -5.52
C ILE A 97 1.26 4.66 -4.82
N TYR A 98 1.95 5.80 -4.95
CA TYR A 98 1.55 7.07 -4.40
C TYR A 98 0.67 7.86 -5.39
N ASN A 99 -0.46 8.36 -4.91
CA ASN A 99 -1.37 9.31 -5.56
C ASN A 99 -1.60 9.04 -7.07
N GLN A 100 -2.04 7.83 -7.42
CA GLN A 100 -2.22 7.42 -8.81
C GLN A 100 -3.68 7.20 -9.17
N ARG A 101 -4.14 7.95 -10.18
CA ARG A 101 -5.45 7.75 -10.79
C ARG A 101 -5.56 6.36 -11.44
N ILE A 102 -6.65 5.66 -11.13
CA ILE A 102 -7.04 4.41 -11.76
C ILE A 102 -7.75 4.71 -13.08
N SER A 103 -7.35 4.03 -14.15
CA SER A 103 -7.87 4.26 -15.49
C SER A 103 -9.30 3.73 -15.65
N ALA A 104 -10.09 4.37 -16.52
CA ALA A 104 -11.35 3.79 -17.03
C ALA A 104 -11.12 2.78 -18.18
N ASN A 105 -9.88 2.66 -18.67
CA ASN A 105 -9.54 1.73 -19.73
C ASN A 105 -9.52 0.29 -19.21
N LYS A 106 -10.39 -0.58 -19.72
CA LYS A 106 -10.46 -2.00 -19.32
C LYS A 106 -9.25 -2.84 -19.77
N ASN A 107 -8.41 -2.31 -20.65
CA ASN A 107 -7.21 -2.98 -21.16
C ASN A 107 -5.97 -2.79 -20.28
N VAL A 108 -6.11 -2.30 -19.05
CA VAL A 108 -5.02 -2.25 -18.05
C VAL A 108 -5.30 -3.21 -16.88
N PRO A 109 -4.29 -3.57 -16.07
CA PRO A 109 -4.46 -4.56 -14.98
C PRO A 109 -5.56 -4.23 -13.98
N VAL A 110 -5.77 -2.94 -13.73
CA VAL A 110 -6.76 -2.44 -12.76
C VAL A 110 -7.46 -1.25 -13.40
N TRP A 111 -8.79 -1.27 -13.37
CA TRP A 111 -9.61 -0.21 -13.94
C TRP A 111 -10.84 0.07 -13.07
N THR A 112 -11.46 1.23 -13.24
CA THR A 112 -12.72 1.57 -12.58
C THR A 112 -13.56 2.51 -13.45
N ASN A 113 -14.88 2.35 -13.40
CA ASN A 113 -15.83 3.32 -13.95
C ASN A 113 -16.32 4.32 -12.88
N GLY A 114 -15.88 4.16 -11.64
CA GLY A 114 -16.25 5.03 -10.54
C GLY A 114 -15.70 6.45 -10.70
N SER A 115 -16.47 7.41 -10.21
CA SER A 115 -16.05 8.81 -10.09
C SER A 115 -14.88 8.96 -9.11
N HIS A 116 -14.87 8.15 -8.04
CA HIS A 116 -13.78 8.05 -7.08
C HIS A 116 -12.74 7.06 -7.60
N ASN A 117 -11.69 7.58 -8.24
CA ASN A 117 -10.67 6.79 -8.91
C ASN A 117 -9.24 7.25 -8.59
N TRP A 118 -9.05 8.05 -7.54
CA TRP A 118 -7.77 8.68 -7.23
C TRP A 118 -7.39 8.40 -5.76
N PRO A 119 -7.02 7.16 -5.44
CA PRO A 119 -6.58 6.83 -4.08
C PRO A 119 -5.23 7.47 -3.76
N ASP A 120 -5.07 7.89 -2.51
CA ASP A 120 -3.79 8.42 -2.02
C ASP A 120 -2.68 7.36 -2.08
N ILE A 121 -3.01 6.11 -1.71
CA ILE A 121 -2.07 4.99 -1.74
C ILE A 121 -2.76 3.74 -2.26
N ARG A 122 -2.11 3.06 -3.21
CA ARG A 122 -2.57 1.78 -3.76
C ARG A 122 -1.50 0.72 -3.59
N VAL A 123 -1.88 -0.47 -3.15
CA VAL A 123 -0.97 -1.61 -2.94
C VAL A 123 -1.45 -2.78 -3.79
N ASP A 124 -0.76 -3.01 -4.90
CA ASP A 124 -1.06 -4.12 -5.80
C ASP A 124 -0.31 -5.38 -5.32
N LEU A 125 -1.02 -6.49 -5.10
CA LEU A 125 -0.47 -7.77 -4.64
C LEU A 125 -0.35 -8.73 -5.83
N TYR A 126 0.88 -9.13 -6.16
CA TYR A 126 1.15 -10.12 -7.19
C TYR A 126 1.70 -11.40 -6.59
N ASP A 127 1.14 -12.55 -7.00
CA ASP A 127 1.78 -13.84 -6.78
C ASP A 127 2.82 -14.07 -7.88
N THR A 128 4.00 -14.54 -7.49
CA THR A 128 5.16 -14.87 -8.33
C THR A 128 5.69 -16.29 -8.07
N SER A 129 4.87 -17.17 -7.50
CA SER A 129 5.27 -18.51 -7.05
C SER A 129 5.37 -19.55 -8.17
N ASP A 130 4.92 -19.22 -9.39
CA ASP A 130 5.09 -20.13 -10.53
C ASP A 130 6.57 -20.24 -10.95
N VAL A 131 6.94 -21.43 -11.41
CA VAL A 131 8.33 -21.82 -11.69
C VAL A 131 8.98 -21.00 -12.82
N ASP A 132 8.18 -20.44 -13.72
CA ASP A 132 8.64 -19.66 -14.88
C ASP A 132 8.94 -18.18 -14.56
N GLY A 133 8.72 -17.75 -13.32
CA GLY A 133 8.91 -16.36 -12.88
C GLY A 133 7.84 -15.41 -13.39
N SER A 134 6.72 -15.93 -13.91
CA SER A 134 5.56 -15.13 -14.24
C SER A 134 4.90 -14.57 -12.98
N LYS A 135 4.09 -13.53 -13.16
CA LYS A 135 3.36 -12.89 -12.07
C LYS A 135 1.91 -12.73 -12.43
N THR A 136 1.04 -12.85 -11.44
CA THR A 136 -0.38 -12.52 -11.60
C THR A 136 -0.85 -11.61 -10.50
N LEU A 137 -1.75 -10.67 -10.83
CA LEU A 137 -2.43 -9.91 -9.79
C LEU A 137 -3.32 -10.89 -9.03
N ILE A 138 -3.19 -10.88 -7.70
CA ILE A 138 -4.07 -11.64 -6.82
C ILE A 138 -4.92 -10.73 -5.97
N GLY A 139 -4.55 -9.47 -5.72
CA GLY A 139 -5.38 -8.58 -4.92
C GLY A 139 -4.89 -7.15 -4.91
N MET A 140 -5.66 -6.28 -4.26
CA MET A 140 -5.32 -4.88 -4.07
C MET A 140 -5.72 -4.42 -2.68
N LEU A 141 -4.91 -3.57 -2.05
CA LEU A 141 -5.33 -2.77 -0.91
C LEU A 141 -5.33 -1.29 -1.32
N VAL A 142 -6.30 -0.54 -0.82
CA VAL A 142 -6.35 0.92 -1.00
C VAL A 142 -6.22 1.56 0.37
N LEU A 143 -5.35 2.55 0.52
CA LEU A 143 -5.22 3.32 1.75
C LEU A 143 -5.43 4.79 1.40
N ASP A 144 -6.38 5.42 2.09
CA ASP A 144 -6.77 6.80 1.88
C ASP A 144 -6.45 7.59 3.16
N THR A 145 -5.68 8.66 3.03
CA THR A 145 -5.23 9.44 4.16
C THR A 145 -6.22 10.56 4.46
N LYS A 146 -6.57 10.72 5.74
CA LYS A 146 -7.50 11.77 6.18
C LYS A 146 -6.89 12.48 7.37
N TYR A 147 -6.37 13.69 7.16
CA TYR A 147 -5.84 14.53 8.23
C TYR A 147 -6.97 15.18 9.06
N ARG A 148 -7.77 14.35 9.74
CA ARG A 148 -8.91 14.74 10.59
C ARG A 148 -9.29 13.57 11.52
N ARG A 149 -10.10 13.86 12.54
CA ARG A 149 -10.62 12.82 13.45
C ARG A 149 -11.53 11.84 12.72
N LEU A 150 -11.52 10.57 13.13
CA LEU A 150 -12.27 9.50 12.47
C LEU A 150 -13.78 9.78 12.40
N ARG A 151 -14.37 10.34 13.47
CA ARG A 151 -15.78 10.75 13.50
C ARG A 151 -16.19 11.74 12.39
N ASN A 152 -15.23 12.53 11.88
CA ASN A 152 -15.47 13.48 10.78
C ASN A 152 -15.23 12.84 9.40
N VAL A 153 -14.68 11.63 9.33
CA VAL A 153 -14.46 10.90 8.07
C VAL A 153 -15.75 10.19 7.66
N GLU A 154 -16.51 9.69 8.63
CA GLU A 154 -17.74 8.92 8.38
C GLU A 154 -18.75 9.65 7.50
N HIS A 155 -18.97 10.95 7.74
CA HIS A 155 -19.95 11.71 6.98
C HIS A 155 -19.48 12.10 5.57
N ASP A 156 -18.19 12.36 5.39
CA ASP A 156 -17.69 13.05 4.19
C ASP A 156 -17.01 12.12 3.17
N ALA A 157 -16.45 11.00 3.63
CA ALA A 157 -15.60 10.15 2.80
C ALA A 157 -16.18 8.76 2.55
N TRP A 158 -17.33 8.42 3.15
CA TRP A 158 -17.91 7.08 3.04
C TRP A 158 -18.12 6.64 1.59
N ASP A 159 -18.76 7.48 0.78
CA ASP A 159 -19.05 7.17 -0.62
C ASP A 159 -17.77 6.96 -1.44
N GLN A 160 -16.73 7.73 -1.14
CA GLN A 160 -15.41 7.57 -1.75
C GLN A 160 -14.80 6.21 -1.41
N LEU A 161 -14.79 5.85 -0.12
CA LEU A 161 -14.16 4.62 0.38
C LEU A 161 -14.92 3.37 -0.08
N ALA A 162 -16.26 3.40 -0.04
CA ALA A 162 -17.11 2.34 -0.55
C ALA A 162 -16.94 2.18 -2.08
N SER A 163 -16.81 3.28 -2.82
CA SER A 163 -16.54 3.23 -4.25
C SER A 163 -15.20 2.54 -4.56
N TYR A 164 -14.15 2.81 -3.78
CA TYR A 164 -12.89 2.07 -3.92
C TYR A 164 -13.06 0.57 -3.66
N LEU A 165 -13.78 0.22 -2.60
CA LEU A 165 -14.01 -1.18 -2.25
C LEU A 165 -14.80 -1.93 -3.34
N ASP A 166 -15.82 -1.31 -3.94
CA ASP A 166 -16.78 -2.03 -4.80
C ASP A 166 -16.52 -1.91 -6.30
N GLN A 167 -15.91 -0.82 -6.75
CA GLN A 167 -15.92 -0.44 -8.18
C GLN A 167 -14.58 -0.63 -8.90
N ILE A 168 -13.50 -0.91 -8.17
CA ILE A 168 -12.19 -1.17 -8.77
C ILE A 168 -12.13 -2.63 -9.24
N LYS A 169 -12.01 -2.84 -10.54
CA LYS A 169 -12.07 -4.16 -11.19
C LYS A 169 -10.74 -4.54 -11.82
N THR A 170 -10.63 -5.82 -12.15
CA THR A 170 -9.57 -6.40 -12.97
C THR A 170 -10.19 -7.27 -14.07
N SER A 171 -9.37 -8.02 -14.81
CA SER A 171 -9.85 -8.98 -15.80
C SER A 171 -9.00 -10.25 -15.78
N GLU A 172 -9.52 -11.31 -16.38
CA GLU A 172 -8.88 -12.63 -16.45
C GLU A 172 -7.53 -12.62 -17.16
N LYS A 173 -7.25 -11.56 -17.94
CA LYS A 173 -5.98 -11.33 -18.62
C LYS A 173 -4.85 -10.98 -17.66
N TYR A 174 -5.17 -10.41 -16.49
CA TYR A 174 -4.20 -9.80 -15.59
C TYR A 174 -4.20 -10.40 -14.18
N ALA A 175 -5.32 -10.99 -13.77
CA ALA A 175 -5.47 -11.59 -12.46
C ALA A 175 -5.72 -13.10 -12.55
N PHE A 176 -5.18 -13.81 -11.56
CA PHE A 176 -5.17 -15.28 -11.47
C PHE A 176 -4.74 -16.02 -12.76
N THR A 177 -3.70 -15.53 -13.44
CA THR A 177 -3.21 -16.10 -14.71
C THR A 177 -2.22 -17.25 -14.51
N LEU A 178 -1.70 -17.44 -13.30
CA LEU A 178 -0.77 -18.53 -12.99
C LEU A 178 -1.45 -19.90 -13.05
N LYS A 179 -0.68 -20.94 -13.36
CA LYS A 179 -1.20 -22.30 -13.57
C LYS A 179 -1.94 -22.83 -12.35
N ARG A 180 -1.44 -22.51 -11.15
CA ARG A 180 -2.07 -22.93 -9.89
C ARG A 180 -3.52 -22.45 -9.75
N TYR A 181 -3.92 -21.36 -10.41
CA TYR A 181 -5.28 -20.82 -10.36
C TYR A 181 -6.20 -21.29 -11.51
N GLU A 182 -5.70 -22.10 -12.44
CA GLU A 182 -6.50 -22.56 -13.59
C GLU A 182 -7.74 -23.35 -13.16
N SER A 183 -7.62 -24.22 -12.16
CA SER A 183 -8.76 -24.99 -11.62
C SER A 183 -9.86 -24.05 -11.11
N ALA A 184 -9.50 -23.08 -10.28
CA ALA A 184 -10.42 -22.09 -9.73
C ALA A 184 -11.15 -21.29 -10.82
N LYS A 185 -10.43 -20.91 -11.89
CA LYS A 185 -11.02 -20.23 -13.04
C LYS A 185 -11.97 -21.14 -13.82
N ASN A 186 -11.56 -22.37 -14.11
CA ASN A 186 -12.37 -23.34 -14.87
C ASN A 186 -13.66 -23.70 -14.14
N HIS A 187 -13.65 -23.70 -12.81
CA HIS A 187 -14.82 -23.92 -11.96
C HIS A 187 -15.61 -22.65 -11.63
N SER A 188 -15.31 -21.51 -12.26
CA SER A 188 -15.98 -20.21 -12.03
C SER A 188 -15.98 -19.76 -10.55
N ILE A 189 -14.98 -20.16 -9.76
CA ILE A 189 -14.84 -19.73 -8.35
C ILE A 189 -14.49 -18.23 -8.29
N ILE A 190 -13.74 -17.76 -9.29
CA ILE A 190 -13.26 -16.38 -9.38
C ILE A 190 -14.26 -15.53 -10.17
N ASP A 191 -14.92 -14.61 -9.48
CA ASP A 191 -15.89 -13.68 -10.06
C ASP A 191 -15.22 -12.34 -10.41
N PHE A 192 -14.86 -12.15 -11.68
CA PHE A 192 -14.28 -10.91 -12.19
C PHE A 192 -15.27 -9.74 -12.30
N SER A 193 -16.56 -9.96 -12.05
CA SER A 193 -17.53 -8.87 -11.89
C SER A 193 -17.40 -8.19 -10.53
N LYS A 194 -16.81 -8.86 -9.53
CA LYS A 194 -16.51 -8.30 -8.20
C LYS A 194 -15.22 -7.48 -8.20
N SER A 195 -15.06 -6.67 -7.16
CA SER A 195 -13.88 -5.86 -6.97
C SER A 195 -12.64 -6.73 -6.72
N ILE A 196 -11.48 -6.26 -7.20
CA ILE A 196 -10.18 -6.88 -6.87
C ILE A 196 -9.62 -6.38 -5.54
N VAL A 197 -10.21 -5.32 -4.98
CA VAL A 197 -9.81 -4.72 -3.70
C VAL A 197 -10.19 -5.67 -2.57
N SER A 198 -9.20 -6.05 -1.79
CA SER A 198 -9.34 -6.96 -0.65
C SER A 198 -9.73 -6.21 0.63
N ALA A 199 -9.28 -4.97 0.79
CA ALA A 199 -9.68 -4.07 1.85
C ALA A 199 -9.35 -2.61 1.49
N VAL A 200 -10.09 -1.68 2.10
CA VAL A 200 -9.77 -0.25 2.08
C VAL A 200 -9.38 0.17 3.49
N SER A 201 -8.33 0.98 3.66
CA SER A 201 -7.96 1.55 4.95
C SER A 201 -8.07 3.06 4.96
N ILE A 202 -8.47 3.59 6.10
CA ILE A 202 -8.42 5.03 6.38
C ILE A 202 -7.21 5.27 7.27
N LEU A 203 -6.21 6.00 6.79
CA LEU A 203 -5.09 6.43 7.61
C LEU A 203 -5.42 7.78 8.23
N TYR A 204 -5.58 7.84 9.54
CA TYR A 204 -6.00 9.07 10.23
C TYR A 204 -5.14 9.35 11.47
N PRO A 205 -4.93 10.63 11.85
CA PRO A 205 -4.15 10.96 13.02
C PRO A 205 -4.93 10.54 14.26
N ARG A 206 -4.42 9.55 15.00
CA ARG A 206 -5.05 9.10 16.24
C ARG A 206 -4.57 9.96 17.40
N ILE A 207 -5.51 10.43 18.21
CA ILE A 207 -5.20 11.12 19.47
C ILE A 207 -5.45 10.12 20.59
N VAL A 208 -4.48 9.94 21.49
CA VAL A 208 -4.55 8.92 22.57
C VAL A 208 -5.79 9.09 23.46
N SER A 209 -6.38 10.28 23.52
CA SER A 209 -7.60 10.58 24.26
C SER A 209 -8.90 10.21 23.54
N ASP A 210 -8.87 9.90 22.24
CA ASP A 210 -10.08 9.63 21.46
C ASP A 210 -10.55 8.19 21.68
N GLN A 211 -11.80 8.02 22.16
CA GLN A 211 -12.51 6.74 22.22
C GLN A 211 -13.14 6.46 20.85
N ASP A 212 -12.32 5.99 19.91
CA ASP A 212 -12.76 5.71 18.53
C ASP A 212 -13.26 4.26 18.34
N ASP A 213 -13.22 3.40 19.36
CA ASP A 213 -13.41 1.95 19.23
C ASP A 213 -14.75 1.58 18.56
N ASP A 214 -15.85 2.27 18.91
CA ASP A 214 -17.17 2.05 18.30
C ASP A 214 -17.17 2.39 16.80
N LEU A 215 -16.49 3.48 16.41
CA LEU A 215 -16.37 3.88 15.01
C LEU A 215 -15.48 2.90 14.24
N VAL A 216 -14.36 2.49 14.84
CA VAL A 216 -13.47 1.47 14.26
C VAL A 216 -14.23 0.19 13.97
N GLN A 217 -15.04 -0.30 14.91
CA GLN A 217 -15.87 -1.49 14.70
C GLN A 217 -16.91 -1.28 13.59
N LYS A 218 -17.57 -0.12 13.57
CA LYS A 218 -18.58 0.21 12.55
C LYS A 218 -18.01 0.22 11.12
N PHE A 219 -16.82 0.78 10.94
CA PHE A 219 -16.13 0.77 9.65
C PHE A 219 -15.67 -0.66 9.30
N THR A 220 -15.01 -1.34 10.24
CA THR A 220 -14.39 -2.66 10.02
C THR A 220 -15.41 -3.72 9.60
N GLY A 221 -16.64 -3.66 10.13
CA GLY A 221 -17.74 -4.53 9.72
C GLY A 221 -18.15 -4.41 8.24
N LYS A 222 -17.56 -3.48 7.49
CA LYS A 222 -17.83 -3.24 6.06
C LYS A 222 -16.55 -3.25 5.20
N ASP A 223 -15.51 -3.95 5.64
CA ASP A 223 -14.20 -4.09 4.95
C ASP A 223 -13.47 -2.74 4.69
N ILE A 224 -13.86 -1.69 5.42
CA ILE A 224 -13.14 -0.42 5.52
C ILE A 224 -12.49 -0.38 6.90
N ILE A 225 -11.17 -0.34 6.99
CA ILE A 225 -10.45 -0.57 8.25
C ILE A 225 -9.70 0.72 8.64
N PRO A 226 -10.18 1.46 9.64
CA PRO A 226 -9.47 2.64 10.12
C PRO A 226 -8.18 2.23 10.81
N VAL A 227 -7.08 2.86 10.43
CA VAL A 227 -5.77 2.67 11.05
C VAL A 227 -5.28 4.02 11.55
N GLY A 228 -5.24 4.14 12.87
CA GLY A 228 -4.75 5.32 13.56
C GLY A 228 -3.24 5.41 13.49
N LEU A 229 -2.71 6.51 12.98
CA LEU A 229 -1.26 6.76 12.99
C LEU A 229 -0.93 7.83 14.02
N ILE A 230 0.03 7.54 14.90
CA ILE A 230 0.52 8.45 15.92
C ILE A 230 1.99 8.77 15.62
N PRO A 231 2.34 10.04 15.32
CA PRO A 231 3.73 10.44 15.12
C PRO A 231 4.61 10.02 16.31
N GLY A 232 5.70 9.31 16.02
CA GLY A 232 6.66 8.84 17.03
C GLY A 232 6.36 7.45 17.63
N ASN A 233 5.15 6.89 17.47
CA ASN A 233 4.78 5.59 18.05
C ASN A 233 4.95 4.39 17.08
N GLY A 234 5.65 4.57 15.96
CA GLY A 234 5.87 3.50 14.98
C GLY A 234 4.66 3.22 14.08
N THR A 235 4.56 1.99 13.60
CA THR A 235 3.56 1.55 12.61
C THR A 235 2.75 0.32 13.05
N VAL A 236 2.72 -0.01 14.34
CA VAL A 236 2.16 -1.28 14.86
C VAL A 236 0.75 -1.59 14.32
N ASP A 237 -0.19 -0.64 14.38
CA ASP A 237 -1.56 -0.85 13.89
C ASP A 237 -1.58 -1.08 12.36
N LEU A 238 -0.70 -0.40 11.62
CA LEU A 238 -0.55 -0.56 10.17
C LEU A 238 0.13 -1.89 9.82
N ASP A 239 1.08 -2.33 10.64
CA ASP A 239 1.77 -3.63 10.51
C ASP A 239 0.74 -4.75 10.68
N SER A 240 -0.13 -4.64 11.69
CA SER A 240 -1.24 -5.56 11.90
C SER A 240 -2.21 -5.56 10.71
N PHE A 241 -2.61 -4.39 10.22
CA PHE A 241 -3.48 -4.27 9.05
C PHE A 241 -2.90 -4.99 7.84
N PHE A 242 -1.67 -4.68 7.43
CA PHE A 242 -1.06 -5.32 6.28
C PHE A 242 -0.88 -6.82 6.49
N ASN A 243 -0.42 -7.24 7.67
CA ASN A 243 -0.22 -8.65 7.96
C ASN A 243 -1.53 -9.44 7.83
N GLU A 244 -2.60 -8.94 8.45
CA GLU A 244 -3.91 -9.59 8.43
C GLU A 244 -4.51 -9.63 7.02
N GLN A 245 -4.55 -8.50 6.31
CA GLN A 245 -5.22 -8.45 5.00
C GLN A 245 -4.46 -9.23 3.93
N ILE A 246 -3.13 -9.25 3.97
CA ILE A 246 -2.32 -10.06 3.06
C ILE A 246 -2.52 -11.54 3.36
N SER A 247 -2.47 -11.97 4.63
CA SER A 247 -2.71 -13.37 5.00
C SER A 247 -4.11 -13.83 4.61
N LYS A 248 -5.17 -13.05 4.94
CA LYS A 248 -6.55 -13.35 4.51
C LYS A 248 -6.67 -13.52 3.00
N ARG A 249 -5.91 -12.73 2.23
CA ARG A 249 -5.93 -12.85 0.77
C ARG A 249 -5.26 -14.12 0.29
N ILE A 250 -4.10 -14.45 0.86
CA ILE A 250 -3.38 -15.69 0.54
C ILE A 250 -4.23 -16.92 0.89
N ASP A 251 -4.78 -16.98 2.11
CA ASP A 251 -5.62 -18.09 2.56
C ASP A 251 -6.84 -18.28 1.64
N ARG A 252 -7.46 -17.17 1.20
CA ARG A 252 -8.59 -17.23 0.29
C ARG A 252 -8.20 -17.81 -1.07
N VAL A 253 -7.05 -17.43 -1.62
CA VAL A 253 -6.64 -17.93 -2.94
C VAL A 253 -6.19 -19.38 -2.89
N ASP A 254 -5.63 -19.84 -1.78
CA ASP A 254 -5.30 -21.25 -1.56
C ASP A 254 -6.55 -22.12 -1.47
N HIS A 255 -7.57 -21.65 -0.74
CA HIS A 255 -8.85 -22.36 -0.67
C HIS A 255 -9.55 -22.53 -2.04
N TRP A 256 -9.18 -21.73 -3.05
CA TRP A 256 -9.70 -21.90 -4.41
C TRP A 256 -8.93 -22.96 -5.22
N THR A 257 -7.72 -23.29 -4.78
CA THR A 257 -6.79 -24.17 -5.50
C THR A 257 -6.65 -25.56 -4.87
N ASP A 258 -7.10 -25.73 -3.63
CA ASP A 258 -7.32 -27.03 -2.96
C ASP A 258 -8.49 -27.81 -3.61
#